data_AF-A0A412MZ20-F1
#
_entry.id   AF-A0A412MZ20-F1
#
_cell.length_a   1.000
_cell.length_b   1.000
_cell.length_c   1.000
_cell.angle_alpha   90.00
_cell.angle_beta   90.00
_cell.angle_gamma   90.00
#
_symmetry.space_group_name_H-M   'P 1'
#
loop_
_entity.id
_entity.type
_entity.pdbx_description
1 polymer ?
#
loop_
_entity_poly.entity_id
_entity_poly.type
_entity_poly.pdbx_seq_one_letter_code
_entity_poly.pdbx_strand_id
1 'polypeptide(L)'
;MFYFEDEPHDDGTFVHEAVQSLVGEVVDVAMPSPFKARGMETVRMEIAQAYPAFFIGRRVSGHKRGLVVSVRYADISSGTCISDQISIAVRRIEASHSRAAGHATRAKRANFIADLID
;
A
#
# COMPACT_ATOMS: atom_id res chain seq x y z
N MET A 1 24.63 20.12 -12.70
CA MET A 1 24.17 18.73 -12.70
C MET A 1 23.35 18.56 -11.45
N PHE A 2 22.01 18.57 -11.57
CA PHE A 2 21.12 18.47 -10.42
C PHE A 2 20.92 16.98 -10.11
N TYR A 3 21.39 16.55 -8.95
CA TYR A 3 21.04 15.24 -8.42
C TYR A 3 19.63 15.37 -7.84
N PHE A 4 18.65 14.81 -8.55
CA PHE A 4 17.40 14.48 -7.90
C PHE A 4 17.72 13.26 -7.04
N GLU A 5 17.69 13.43 -5.72
CA GLU A 5 17.53 12.28 -4.84
C GLU A 5 16.31 11.53 -5.36
N ASP A 6 16.47 10.26 -5.75
CA ASP A 6 15.36 9.39 -6.09
C ASP A 6 14.48 9.27 -4.84
N GLU A 7 13.53 10.19 -4.73
CA GLU A 7 12.37 10.07 -3.87
C GLU A 7 11.81 8.68 -4.17
N PRO A 8 11.63 7.79 -3.18
CA PRO A 8 11.15 6.45 -3.46
C PRO A 8 9.73 6.58 -3.99
N HIS A 9 9.60 6.71 -5.30
CA HIS A 9 8.37 6.58 -6.04
C HIS A 9 8.01 5.11 -5.92
N ASP A 10 7.35 4.76 -4.82
CA ASP A 10 6.51 3.59 -4.81
C ASP A 10 5.49 3.84 -5.92
N ASP A 11 5.66 3.17 -7.07
CA ASP A 11 4.78 3.18 -8.25
C ASP A 11 3.35 2.66 -7.92
N GLY A 12 2.98 2.63 -6.64
CA GLY A 12 1.81 1.98 -6.08
C GLY A 12 1.99 0.48 -5.92
N THR A 13 3.21 -0.06 -6.11
CA THR A 13 3.47 -1.51 -6.08
C THR A 13 3.37 -2.06 -4.65
N PHE A 14 3.99 -1.40 -3.68
CA PHE A 14 3.87 -1.83 -2.28
C PHE A 14 2.48 -1.56 -1.72
N VAL A 15 1.83 -0.46 -2.12
CA VAL A 15 0.41 -0.21 -1.80
C VAL A 15 -0.48 -1.29 -2.40
N HIS A 16 -0.26 -1.69 -3.65
CA HIS A 16 -1.04 -2.75 -4.30
C HIS A 16 -0.88 -4.07 -3.55
N GLU A 17 0.35 -4.52 -3.29
CA GLU A 17 0.61 -5.75 -2.54
C GLU A 17 0.01 -5.69 -1.12
N ALA A 18 0.08 -4.52 -0.45
CA ALA A 18 -0.51 -4.31 0.87
C ALA A 18 -2.01 -4.47 0.84
N VAL A 19 -2.68 -3.81 -0.10
CA VAL A 19 -4.13 -3.89 -0.25
C VAL A 19 -4.56 -5.28 -0.69
N GLN A 20 -3.79 -5.94 -1.56
CA GLN A 20 -4.00 -7.34 -1.96
C GLN A 20 -4.01 -8.26 -0.73
N SER A 21 -3.09 -8.04 0.22
CA SER A 21 -3.02 -8.82 1.48
C SER A 21 -4.19 -8.56 2.45
N LEU A 22 -4.93 -7.47 2.24
CA LEU A 22 -6.06 -7.04 3.07
C LEU A 22 -7.42 -7.30 2.40
N VAL A 23 -7.48 -8.00 1.27
CA VAL A 23 -8.75 -8.37 0.63
C VAL A 23 -9.57 -9.25 1.58
N GLY A 24 -10.82 -8.87 1.82
CA GLY A 24 -11.74 -9.47 2.80
C GLY A 24 -11.67 -8.84 4.19
N GLU A 25 -10.67 -8.00 4.47
CA GLU A 25 -10.53 -7.32 5.76
C GLU A 25 -11.32 -6.01 5.81
N VAL A 26 -11.76 -5.65 7.02
CA VAL A 26 -12.40 -4.37 7.29
C VAL A 26 -11.35 -3.34 7.68
N VAL A 27 -11.25 -2.29 6.87
CA VAL A 27 -10.33 -1.17 7.05
C VAL A 27 -11.05 0.15 7.26
N ASP A 28 -10.46 1.03 8.05
CA ASP A 28 -10.86 2.42 8.19
C ASP A 28 -10.03 3.29 7.24
N VAL A 29 -10.71 3.97 6.31
CA VAL A 29 -10.07 4.86 5.33
C VAL A 29 -10.64 6.26 5.49
N ALA A 30 -9.81 7.20 5.92
CA ALA A 30 -10.11 8.62 5.88
C ALA A 30 -9.99 9.11 4.44
N MET A 31 -11.08 9.61 3.87
CA MET A 31 -11.13 10.09 2.48
C MET A 31 -11.91 11.40 2.35
N PRO A 32 -11.69 12.20 1.30
CA PRO A 32 -12.41 13.45 1.12
C PRO A 32 -13.90 13.17 0.99
N SER A 33 -14.73 13.83 1.81
CA SER A 33 -16.17 13.59 1.74
C SER A 33 -16.72 14.19 0.45
N PRO A 34 -17.35 13.42 -0.44
CA PRO A 34 -17.96 13.97 -1.64
C PRO A 34 -19.20 14.84 -1.35
N PHE A 35 -19.67 14.85 -0.10
CA PHE A 35 -20.89 15.56 0.33
C PHE A 35 -20.61 16.79 1.20
N LYS A 36 -19.42 16.92 1.77
CA LYS A 36 -19.02 18.08 2.57
C LYS A 36 -17.98 18.86 1.79
N ALA A 37 -18.21 20.15 1.58
CA ALA A 37 -17.31 21.03 0.83
C ALA A 37 -15.88 21.11 1.40
N ARG A 38 -15.70 20.76 2.68
CA ARG A 38 -14.39 20.55 3.34
C ARG A 38 -14.51 19.46 4.40
N GLY A 39 -13.50 18.59 4.46
CA GLY A 39 -13.31 17.62 5.55
C GLY A 39 -13.11 16.18 5.07
N MET A 40 -12.22 15.46 5.77
CA MET A 40 -12.08 14.02 5.64
C MET A 40 -13.25 13.32 6.36
N GLU A 41 -13.75 12.24 5.77
CA GLU A 41 -14.67 11.30 6.40
C GLU A 41 -13.95 9.97 6.58
N THR A 42 -13.91 9.46 7.81
CA THR A 42 -13.41 8.10 8.08
C THR A 42 -14.49 7.10 7.70
N VAL A 43 -14.18 6.27 6.72
CA VAL A 43 -15.07 5.29 6.15
C VAL A 43 -14.59 3.89 6.52
N ARG A 44 -15.39 3.20 7.32
CA ARG A 44 -15.18 1.79 7.61
C ARG A 44 -15.72 0.93 6.47
N MET A 45 -14.83 0.22 5.78
CA MET A 45 -15.16 -0.57 4.60
C MET A 45 -14.42 -1.91 4.58
N GLU A 46 -15.05 -2.93 4.01
CA GLU A 46 -14.41 -4.19 3.65
C GLU A 46 -13.73 -4.03 2.28
N ILE A 47 -12.47 -4.43 2.15
CA ILE A 47 -11.79 -4.46 0.84
C ILE A 47 -12.33 -5.67 0.08
N ALA A 48 -13.25 -5.44 -0.85
CA ALA A 48 -13.89 -6.51 -1.59
C ALA A 48 -12.96 -7.09 -2.68
N GLN A 49 -12.24 -6.22 -3.40
CA GLN A 49 -11.38 -6.60 -4.51
C GLN A 49 -10.21 -5.62 -4.66
N ALA A 50 -9.05 -6.13 -5.06
CA ALA A 50 -7.87 -5.33 -5.41
C ALA A 50 -7.56 -5.47 -6.91
N TYR A 51 -7.31 -4.35 -7.58
CA TYR A 51 -6.91 -4.26 -8.98
C TYR A 51 -5.55 -3.56 -9.08
N PRO A 52 -4.83 -3.65 -10.20
CA PRO A 52 -3.47 -3.09 -10.30
C PRO A 52 -3.32 -1.60 -9.97
N ALA A 53 -4.36 -0.78 -10.15
CA ALA A 53 -4.30 0.68 -9.93
C ALA A 53 -5.20 1.20 -8.81
N PHE A 54 -6.13 0.38 -8.31
CA PHE A 54 -7.13 0.78 -7.34
C PHE A 54 -7.73 -0.45 -6.65
N PHE A 55 -8.47 -0.23 -5.57
CA PHE A 55 -9.26 -1.29 -4.95
C PHE A 55 -10.71 -0.86 -4.78
N ILE A 56 -11.57 -1.87 -4.64
CA ILE A 56 -13.00 -1.71 -4.38
C ILE A 56 -13.25 -2.03 -2.91
N GLY A 57 -13.75 -1.03 -2.18
CA GLY A 57 -14.22 -1.17 -0.81
C GLY A 57 -15.73 -1.11 -0.71
N ARG A 58 -16.32 -1.91 0.18
CA ARG A 58 -17.76 -1.85 0.49
C ARG A 58 -17.94 -1.32 1.90
N ARG A 59 -18.66 -0.20 2.06
CA ARG A 59 -18.97 0.36 3.39
C ARG A 59 -19.72 -0.66 4.24
N VAL A 60 -19.24 -0.95 5.44
CA VAL A 60 -19.86 -1.93 6.34
C VAL A 60 -20.72 -1.30 7.44
N SER A 61 -20.61 0.02 7.65
CA SER A 61 -21.32 0.75 8.72
C SER A 61 -21.91 2.09 8.25
N GLY A 62 -22.78 2.65 9.09
CA GLY A 62 -23.38 3.98 8.91
C GLY A 62 -24.55 4.04 7.92
N HIS A 63 -25.05 5.26 7.69
CA HIS A 63 -26.20 5.57 6.83
C HIS A 63 -26.00 5.21 5.33
N LYS A 64 -24.79 4.80 4.94
CA LYS A 64 -24.40 4.39 3.58
C LYS A 64 -23.82 2.97 3.58
N ARG A 65 -24.24 2.12 4.51
CA ARG A 65 -23.87 0.70 4.52
C ARG A 65 -24.21 0.07 3.16
N GLY A 66 -23.27 -0.68 2.61
CA GLY A 66 -23.39 -1.31 1.30
C GLY A 66 -22.93 -0.42 0.14
N LEU A 67 -22.67 0.87 0.35
CA LEU A 67 -22.09 1.74 -0.68
C LEU A 67 -20.72 1.19 -1.10
N VAL A 68 -20.54 1.05 -2.42
CA VAL A 68 -19.28 0.63 -3.02
C VAL A 68 -18.47 1.87 -3.38
N VAL A 69 -17.19 1.86 -3.02
CA VAL A 69 -16.26 2.96 -3.24
C VAL A 69 -15.01 2.40 -3.91
N SER A 70 -14.51 3.08 -4.94
CA SER A 70 -13.21 2.79 -5.55
C SER A 70 -12.17 3.77 -5.00
N VAL A 71 -11.01 3.26 -4.58
CA VAL A 71 -9.90 4.07 -4.06
C VAL A 71 -8.65 3.76 -4.86
N ARG A 72 -8.04 4.77 -5.48
CA ARG A 72 -6.80 4.59 -6.26
C ARG A 72 -5.60 4.50 -5.31
N TYR A 73 -4.59 3.71 -5.68
CA TYR A 73 -3.36 3.66 -4.89
C TYR A 73 -2.64 5.01 -4.86
N ALA A 74 -2.71 5.78 -5.95
CA ALA A 74 -2.21 7.16 -5.98
C ALA A 74 -2.89 8.08 -4.95
N ASP A 75 -4.16 7.85 -4.60
CA ASP A 75 -4.84 8.63 -3.56
C ASP A 75 -4.31 8.27 -2.17
N ILE A 76 -3.87 7.02 -1.95
CA ILE A 76 -3.22 6.58 -0.72
C ILE A 76 -1.80 7.14 -0.64
N SER A 77 -0.99 6.96 -1.70
CA SER A 77 0.40 7.42 -1.73
C SER A 77 0.52 8.95 -1.64
N SER A 78 -0.43 9.70 -2.21
CA SER A 78 -0.48 11.17 -2.09
C SER A 78 -1.01 11.67 -0.74
N GLY A 79 -1.52 10.78 0.12
CA GLY A 79 -2.16 11.16 1.38
C GLY A 79 -3.55 11.78 1.22
N THR A 80 -4.13 11.75 0.01
CA THR A 80 -5.52 12.17 -0.22
C THR A 80 -6.50 11.23 0.49
N CYS A 81 -6.18 9.94 0.53
CA CYS A 81 -6.82 8.93 1.35
C CYS A 81 -5.80 8.38 2.35
N ILE A 82 -6.20 8.21 3.61
CA ILE A 82 -5.30 7.79 4.69
C ILE A 82 -5.92 6.61 5.42
N SER A 83 -5.14 5.56 5.65
CA SER A 83 -5.56 4.41 6.44
C SER A 83 -4.36 3.83 7.18
N ASP A 84 -4.42 3.83 8.52
CA ASP A 84 -3.34 3.30 9.35
C ASP A 84 -3.09 1.81 9.08
N GLN A 85 -4.15 1.03 8.83
CA GLN A 85 -4.05 -0.39 8.54
C GLN A 85 -3.33 -0.64 7.22
N ILE A 86 -3.66 0.12 6.17
CA ILE A 86 -2.97 0.03 4.88
C ILE A 86 -1.52 0.48 5.04
N SER A 87 -1.26 1.59 5.74
CA SER A 87 0.12 2.07 5.99
C SER A 87 0.97 1.06 6.76
N ILE A 88 0.40 0.36 7.74
CA ILE A 88 1.10 -0.72 8.48
C ILE A 88 1.39 -1.90 7.54
N ALA A 89 0.42 -2.29 6.70
CA ALA A 89 0.60 -3.37 5.74
C ALA A 89 1.68 -3.04 4.69
N VAL A 90 1.71 -1.81 4.18
CA VAL A 90 2.76 -1.30 3.29
C VAL A 90 4.14 -1.44 3.94
N ARG A 91 4.31 -0.91 5.16
CA ARG A 91 5.59 -1.02 5.90
C ARG A 91 6.03 -2.45 6.12
N ARG A 92 5.09 -3.37 6.36
CA ARG A 92 5.39 -4.80 6.51
C ARG A 92 5.92 -5.41 5.21
N ILE A 93 5.34 -5.03 4.07
CA ILE A 93 5.74 -5.52 2.76
C ILE A 93 7.09 -4.92 2.35
N GLU A 94 7.28 -3.62 2.50
CA GLU A 94 8.55 -2.95 2.29
C GLU A 94 9.68 -3.60 3.10
N ALA A 95 9.41 -3.90 4.39
CA ALA A 95 10.37 -4.59 5.25
C ALA A 95 10.66 -6.02 4.76
N SER A 96 9.67 -6.73 4.21
CA SER A 96 9.85 -8.08 3.66
C SER A 96 10.71 -8.09 2.40
N HIS A 97 10.47 -7.15 1.48
CA HIS A 97 11.27 -6.97 0.26
C HIS A 97 12.70 -6.54 0.58
N SER A 98 12.88 -5.62 1.54
CA SER A 98 14.21 -5.17 1.98
C SER A 98 15.04 -6.33 2.56
N ARG A 99 14.41 -7.22 3.35
CA ARG A 99 15.07 -8.42 3.88
C ARG A 99 15.41 -9.43 2.78
N ALA A 100 14.52 -9.63 1.83
CA ALA A 100 14.76 -10.52 0.68
C ALA A 100 15.94 -10.02 -0.16
N ALA A 101 16.02 -8.72 -0.45
CA ALA A 101 17.13 -8.09 -1.15
C ALA A 101 18.46 -8.21 -0.39
N GLY A 102 18.44 -7.99 0.94
CA GLY A 102 19.62 -8.18 1.80
C GLY A 102 20.13 -9.64 1.84
N HIS A 103 19.21 -10.61 1.83
CA HIS A 103 19.58 -12.02 1.74
C HIS A 103 20.15 -12.41 0.37
N ALA A 104 19.56 -11.92 -0.72
CA ALA A 104 20.03 -12.18 -2.07
C ALA A 104 21.45 -11.62 -2.33
N THR A 105 21.73 -10.41 -1.84
CA THR A 105 23.05 -9.78 -1.95
C THR A 105 24.10 -10.53 -1.11
N ARG A 106 23.76 -10.95 0.10
CA ARG A 106 24.66 -11.77 0.94
C ARG A 106 24.94 -13.14 0.32
N ALA A 107 23.95 -13.79 -0.26
CA ALA A 107 24.11 -15.07 -0.94
C ALA A 107 25.01 -14.95 -2.18
N LYS A 108 24.82 -13.91 -3.01
CA LYS A 108 25.73 -13.62 -4.14
C LYS A 108 27.17 -13.41 -3.70
N ARG A 109 27.40 -12.69 -2.60
CA ARG A 109 28.74 -12.45 -2.06
C ARG A 109 29.38 -13.72 -1.50
N ALA A 110 28.60 -14.59 -0.86
CA ALA A 110 29.09 -15.87 -0.36
C ALA A 110 29.50 -16.81 -1.51
N ASN A 111 28.69 -16.88 -2.58
CA ASN A 111 29.01 -17.67 -3.76
C ASN A 111 30.25 -17.14 -4.49
N PHE A 112 30.38 -15.81 -4.63
CA PHE A 112 31.58 -15.20 -5.22
C PHE A 112 32.86 -15.48 -4.43
N ILE A 113 32.78 -15.52 -3.09
CA ILE A 113 33.93 -15.88 -2.25
C ILE A 113 34.26 -17.35 -2.40
N ALA A 114 33.27 -18.24 -2.49
CA ALA A 114 33.50 -19.67 -2.70
C ALA A 114 34.25 -19.93 -4.03
N ASP A 115 33.87 -19.24 -5.11
CA ASP A 115 34.52 -19.34 -6.43
C ASP A 115 35.96 -18.78 -6.46
N LEU A 116 36.38 -17.97 -5.48
CA LEU A 116 37.70 -17.33 -5.47
C LEU A 116 38.77 -18.14 -4.73
N ILE A 117 38.35 -19.16 -3.97
CA ILE A 117 39.21 -19.98 -3.10
C ILE A 117 39.38 -21.39 -3.68
N ASP A 118 38.71 -21.70 -4.78
CA ASP A 118 38.91 -22.90 -5.62
C ASP A 118 39.85 -22.55 -6.79
#